data_AF-A0A4E0PUN4-F1
#
_entry.id   AF-A0A4E0PUN4-F1
#
_cell.length_a   1.000
_cell.length_b   1.000
_cell.length_c   1.000
_cell.angle_alpha   90.00
_cell.angle_beta   90.00
_cell.angle_gamma   90.00
#
_symmetry.space_group_name_H-M   'P 1'
#
loop_
_entity.id
_entity.type
_entity.pdbx_description
1 polymer ?
#
loop_
_entity_poly.entity_id
_entity_poly.type
_entity_poly.pdbx_seq_one_letter_code
_entity_poly.pdbx_strand_id
1 'polypeptide(L)'
;MSNANITSNINKNPSEILSRQHLLDVSSKMIKEILSRIKSKRFRPTEGDSIKLQYLRVLVSAIQAHNSILKDTELDDIKKRLENLEVTLNDNCST
;
A
#
# COMPACT_ATOMS: atom_id res chain seq x y z
N MET A 1 21.66 31.38 -9.53
CA MET A 1 20.40 30.81 -10.04
C MET A 1 19.77 29.98 -8.94
N SER A 2 18.45 30.12 -8.78
CA SER A 2 17.67 29.64 -7.63
C SER A 2 17.54 28.12 -7.55
N ASN A 3 17.40 27.63 -6.31
CA ASN A 3 17.24 26.24 -5.89
C ASN A 3 15.97 25.57 -6.44
N ALA A 4 16.04 24.26 -6.67
CA ALA A 4 14.89 23.37 -6.47
C ALA A 4 15.37 22.02 -5.89
N ASN A 5 14.97 21.81 -4.64
CA ASN A 5 15.16 20.62 -3.82
C ASN A 5 14.79 19.32 -4.58
N ILE A 6 15.76 18.48 -4.89
CA ILE A 6 15.53 17.06 -5.20
C ILE A 6 16.47 16.26 -4.34
N THR A 7 16.11 16.09 -3.08
CA THR A 7 16.57 15.00 -2.20
C THR A 7 15.78 15.08 -0.89
N SER A 8 14.45 15.07 -0.98
CA SER A 8 13.66 14.77 0.22
C SER A 8 13.74 13.27 0.47
N ASN A 9 14.76 12.91 1.25
CA ASN A 9 14.64 11.98 2.36
C ASN A 9 14.33 10.51 2.00
N ILE A 10 15.38 9.74 1.68
CA ILE A 10 15.38 8.29 1.84
C ILE A 10 16.27 7.97 3.05
N ASN A 11 15.89 8.46 4.23
CA ASN A 11 16.38 7.91 5.48
C ASN A 11 15.18 7.58 6.35
N LYS A 12 14.45 6.55 5.92
CA LYS A 12 13.29 6.02 6.64
C LYS A 12 13.81 4.89 7.53
N ASN A 13 13.76 5.10 8.84
CA ASN A 13 14.16 4.09 9.83
C ASN A 13 13.47 2.75 9.51
N PRO A 14 14.16 1.60 9.62
CA PRO A 14 13.59 0.29 9.30
C PRO A 14 12.40 -0.13 10.18
N SER A 15 12.06 0.66 11.20
CA SER A 15 10.97 0.43 12.14
C SER A 15 9.69 1.23 11.85
N GLU A 16 9.63 2.01 10.78
CA GLU A 16 8.44 2.81 10.49
C GLU A 16 7.35 1.94 9.86
N ILE A 17 6.23 1.77 10.57
CA ILE A 17 5.06 1.02 10.12
C ILE A 17 4.66 1.53 8.73
N LEU A 18 4.51 0.60 7.78
CA LEU A 18 4.13 0.91 6.41
C LEU A 18 2.71 1.51 6.39
N SER A 19 2.64 2.82 6.14
CA SER A 19 1.37 3.50 5.96
C SER A 19 0.71 3.13 4.63
N ARG A 20 -0.62 3.27 4.55
CA ARG A 20 -1.39 3.03 3.32
C ARG A 20 -0.84 3.80 2.12
N GLN A 21 -0.46 5.06 2.32
CA GLN A 21 0.10 5.90 1.27
C GLN A 21 1.43 5.35 0.76
N HIS A 22 2.25 4.80 1.65
CA HIS A 22 3.52 4.18 1.27
C HIS A 22 3.32 2.90 0.46
N LEU A 23 2.35 2.05 0.85
CA LEU A 23 1.98 0.86 0.07
C LEU A 23 1.46 1.22 -1.32
N LEU A 24 0.68 2.30 -1.44
CA LEU A 24 0.19 2.82 -2.73
C LEU A 24 1.34 3.33 -3.62
N ASP A 25 2.33 4.02 -3.05
CA ASP A 25 3.49 4.48 -3.81
C ASP A 25 4.36 3.30 -4.30
N VAL A 26 4.64 2.33 -3.43
CA VAL A 26 5.42 1.13 -3.78
C VAL A 26 4.70 0.30 -4.85
N SER A 27 3.39 0.06 -4.69
CA SER A 27 2.60 -0.65 -5.70
C SER A 27 2.54 0.11 -7.04
N SER A 28 2.41 1.43 -7.01
CA SER A 28 2.42 2.26 -8.23
C SER A 28 3.76 2.20 -8.97
N LYS A 29 4.88 2.26 -8.26
CA LYS A 29 6.23 2.10 -8.84
C LYS A 29 6.40 0.74 -9.51
N MET A 30 6.01 -0.31 -8.80
CA MET A 30 6.05 -1.69 -9.30
C MET A 30 5.20 -1.87 -10.57
N ILE A 31 3.97 -1.36 -10.58
CA ILE A 31 3.07 -1.45 -11.74
C ILE A 31 3.68 -0.72 -12.94
N LYS A 32 4.22 0.49 -12.75
CA LYS A 32 4.86 1.26 -13.82
C LYS A 32 6.06 0.51 -14.43
N GLU A 33 6.85 -0.13 -13.60
CA GLU A 33 8.02 -0.89 -14.03
C GLU A 33 7.62 -2.12 -14.88
N ILE A 34 6.64 -2.89 -14.42
CA ILE A 34 6.12 -4.05 -15.15
C ILE A 34 5.47 -3.59 -16.47
N LEU A 35 4.64 -2.56 -16.43
CA LEU A 35 4.01 -2.00 -17.63
C LEU A 35 5.05 -1.50 -18.64
N SER A 36 6.13 -0.88 -18.19
CA SER A 36 7.22 -0.44 -19.07
C SER A 36 7.86 -1.61 -19.82
N ARG A 37 8.08 -2.75 -19.16
CA ARG A 37 8.62 -3.96 -19.81
C ARG A 37 7.64 -4.55 -20.84
N ILE A 38 6.36 -4.63 -20.50
CA ILE A 38 5.34 -5.27 -21.34
C ILE A 38 4.92 -4.39 -22.52
N LYS A 39 4.89 -3.07 -22.35
CA LYS A 39 4.41 -2.11 -23.38
C LYS A 39 5.37 -1.94 -24.57
N SER A 40 6.56 -2.52 -24.52
CA SER A 40 7.50 -2.49 -25.64
C SER A 40 6.92 -3.18 -26.89
N LYS A 41 7.21 -2.64 -28.09
CA LYS A 41 6.67 -3.14 -29.39
C LYS A 41 6.91 -4.65 -29.61
N ARG A 42 7.94 -5.21 -28.99
CA ARG A 42 8.23 -6.64 -28.95
C ARG A 42 8.87 -6.98 -27.61
N PHE A 43 8.26 -7.90 -26.87
CA PHE A 43 8.86 -8.45 -25.66
C PHE A 43 10.06 -9.33 -26.01
N ARG A 44 11.19 -9.12 -25.33
CA ARG A 44 12.38 -9.98 -25.37
C ARG A 44 12.72 -10.39 -23.92
N PRO A 45 12.70 -11.70 -23.60
CA PRO A 45 13.16 -12.19 -22.30
C PRO A 45 14.68 -11.96 -22.15
N THR A 46 15.09 -11.57 -20.96
CA THR A 46 16.49 -11.43 -20.52
C THR A 46 16.73 -12.44 -19.40
N GLU A 47 17.95 -12.96 -19.25
CA GLU A 47 18.29 -13.99 -18.23
C GLU A 47 17.87 -13.60 -16.80
N GLY A 48 17.85 -12.30 -16.46
CA GLY A 48 17.44 -11.81 -15.14
C GLY A 48 15.92 -11.66 -14.91
N ASP A 49 15.09 -11.77 -15.95
CA ASP A 49 13.64 -11.52 -15.80
C ASP A 49 12.96 -12.57 -14.93
N SER A 50 13.36 -13.84 -15.04
CA SER A 50 12.73 -14.93 -14.30
C SER A 50 12.91 -14.76 -12.80
N ILE A 51 14.10 -14.35 -12.37
CA ILE A 51 14.46 -14.06 -10.99
C ILE A 51 13.72 -12.80 -10.52
N LYS A 52 13.75 -11.72 -11.33
CA LYS A 52 13.05 -10.47 -11.02
C LYS A 52 11.54 -10.68 -10.86
N LEU A 53 10.93 -11.49 -11.73
CA LEU A 53 9.51 -11.85 -11.65
C LEU A 53 9.17 -12.67 -10.40
N GLN A 54 10.11 -13.43 -9.85
CA GLN A 54 9.89 -14.11 -8.57
C GLN A 54 9.82 -13.11 -7.42
N TYR A 55 10.78 -12.18 -7.34
CA TYR A 55 10.75 -11.11 -6.33
C TYR A 55 9.51 -10.23 -6.44
N LEU A 56 9.11 -9.85 -7.66
CA LEU A 56 7.90 -9.07 -7.90
C LEU A 56 6.64 -9.82 -7.44
N ARG A 57 6.56 -11.13 -7.67
CA ARG A 57 5.45 -11.96 -7.17
C ARG A 57 5.40 -11.97 -5.64
N VAL A 58 6.54 -12.15 -4.97
CA VAL A 58 6.62 -12.07 -3.50
C VAL A 58 6.18 -10.69 -3.00
N LEU A 59 6.61 -9.62 -3.66
CA LEU A 59 6.22 -8.25 -3.32
C LEU A 59 4.71 -8.03 -3.46
N VAL A 60 4.07 -8.57 -4.51
CA VAL A 60 2.61 -8.52 -4.65
C VAL A 60 1.93 -9.21 -3.47
N SER A 61 2.37 -10.41 -3.09
CA SER A 61 1.82 -11.13 -1.93
C SER A 61 1.98 -10.34 -0.63
N ALA A 62 3.13 -9.71 -0.41
CA ALA A 62 3.37 -8.87 0.76
C ALA A 62 2.43 -7.64 0.80
N ILE A 63 2.27 -6.95 -0.33
CA ILE A 63 1.36 -5.79 -0.45
C ILE A 63 -0.10 -6.22 -0.20
N GLN A 64 -0.51 -7.37 -0.73
CA GLN A 64 -1.85 -7.91 -0.50
C GLN A 64 -2.09 -8.20 0.98
N ALA A 65 -1.15 -8.89 1.64
CA ALA A 65 -1.26 -9.19 3.07
C ALA A 65 -1.36 -7.90 3.92
N HIS A 66 -0.52 -6.90 3.65
CA HIS A 66 -0.57 -5.63 4.37
C HIS A 66 -1.87 -4.85 4.13
N ASN A 67 -2.39 -4.84 2.90
CA ASN A 67 -3.67 -4.20 2.62
C ASN A 67 -4.84 -4.86 3.35
N SER A 68 -4.83 -6.20 3.52
CA SER A 68 -5.84 -6.89 4.31
C SER A 68 -5.79 -6.46 5.78
N ILE A 69 -4.59 -6.45 6.39
CA ILE A 69 -4.42 -6.02 7.80
C ILE A 69 -4.92 -4.58 8.01
N LEU A 70 -4.60 -3.67 7.09
CA LEU A 70 -5.07 -2.28 7.17
C LEU A 70 -6.60 -2.19 7.06
N LYS A 71 -7.22 -2.94 6.15
CA LYS A 71 -8.68 -2.98 6.02
C LYS A 71 -9.34 -3.54 7.27
N ASP A 72 -8.79 -4.60 7.86
CA ASP A 72 -9.33 -5.20 9.08
C ASP A 72 -9.29 -4.19 10.24
N THR A 73 -8.18 -3.44 10.36
CA THR A 73 -8.04 -2.38 11.37
C THR A 73 -9.06 -1.25 11.16
N GLU A 74 -9.23 -0.78 9.91
CA GLU A 74 -10.23 0.24 9.56
C GLU A 74 -11.66 -0.23 9.81
N LEU A 75 -11.97 -1.51 9.53
CA LEU A 75 -13.28 -2.09 9.79
C LEU A 75 -13.58 -2.18 11.28
N ASP A 76 -12.60 -2.58 12.10
CA ASP A 76 -12.78 -2.66 13.54
C ASP A 76 -13.01 -1.29 14.18
N ASP A 77 -12.30 -0.26 13.69
CA ASP A 77 -12.56 1.13 14.09
C ASP A 77 -13.97 1.60 13.73
N ILE A 78 -14.45 1.26 12.53
CA ILE A 78 -15.82 1.59 12.09
C ILE A 78 -16.86 0.88 12.97
N LYS A 79 -16.68 -0.43 13.22
CA LYS A 79 -17.59 -1.20 14.08
C LYS A 79 -17.68 -0.59 15.48
N LYS A 80 -16.54 -0.25 16.07
CA LYS A 80 -16.48 0.37 17.41
C LYS A 80 -17.23 1.70 17.46
N ARG A 81 -17.08 2.52 16.42
CA ARG A 81 -17.82 3.80 16.31
C ARG A 81 -19.32 3.59 16.15
N LEU A 82 -19.72 2.58 15.38
CA LEU A 82 -21.12 2.24 15.14
C LEU A 82 -21.80 1.71 16.41
N GLU A 83 -21.15 0.80 17.13
CA GLU A 83 -21.62 0.30 18.43
C GLU A 83 -21.84 1.43 19.43
N ASN A 84 -20.88 2.36 19.56
CA ASN A 84 -21.04 3.52 20.44
C ASN A 84 -22.26 4.38 20.08
N LEU A 85 -22.53 4.55 18.78
CA LEU A 85 -23.69 5.32 18.31
C LEU A 85 -25.01 4.58 18.58
N GLU A 86 -25.06 3.27 18.37
CA GLU A 86 -26.23 2.44 18.66
C GLU A 86 -26.58 2.43 20.15
N VAL A 87 -25.56 2.31 21.02
CA VAL A 87 -25.75 2.43 22.48
C VAL A 87 -26.32 3.79 22.85
N THR A 88 -25.69 4.87 22.35
CA THR A 88 -26.16 6.25 22.62
C THR A 88 -27.60 6.47 22.16
N LEU A 89 -27.99 5.89 21.03
CA LEU A 89 -29.35 6.05 20.50
C LEU A 89 -30.39 5.26 21.30
N ASN A 90 -30.06 4.05 21.75
CA ASN A 90 -30.92 3.27 22.64
C ASN A 90 -31.08 3.91 24.02
N ASP A 91 -30.02 4.49 24.57
CA ASP A 91 -30.06 5.20 25.85
C ASP A 91 -30.99 6.42 25.77
N ASN A 92 -30.94 7.19 24.67
CA ASN A 92 -31.80 8.36 24.45
C ASN A 92 -33.27 8.02 24.15
N CYS A 93 -33.58 6.79 23.74
CA CYS A 93 -34.95 6.33 23.49
C CYS A 93 -35.62 5.73 24.74
N SER A 94 -34.85 5.50 25.82
CA SER A 94 -35.31 4.93 27.08
C SER A 94 -35.63 5.98 28.17
N THR A 95 -35.53 7.27 27.82
CA THR A 95 -35.93 8.45 28.63
C THR A 95 -37.03 9.22 27.93
#